data_AF-A0A7U9X3U6-F1
#
_entry.id   AF-A0A7U9X3U6-F1
#
_cell.length_a   1.000
_cell.length_b   1.000
_cell.length_c   1.000
_cell.angle_alpha   90.00
_cell.angle_beta   90.00
_cell.angle_gamma   90.00
#
_symmetry.space_group_name_H-M   'P 1'
#
loop_
_entity.id
_entity.type
_entity.pdbx_description
1 polymer ?
#
loop_
_entity_poly.entity_id
_entity_poly.type
_entity_poly.pdbx_seq_one_letter_code
_entity_poly.pdbx_strand_id
1 'polypeptide(L)'
;MGKTNEKNFDIKNSEVIKSINKLDGFLRAEYNTEKNYLDYYAGQETLDKVNSIKYQVIYGRRGTGKTHLLRALQEKLLETNGKYFPIYIDLRAYKPMLGNIDDIYYALILLQEIIIEILKCVYENLNYIYSEYSIQEQEFIINSKKKKIAVILERFNRHFDGNSFTKMGEVAFKINEVKKVATSLKLMKMPEFLGEKGTNKETEATDEKVKYISFAEISNALAELLEIIDIDRMFCLLDEWSEIPEDSQYILAELIKRTFVTLKVTVKIAAIPNRTKLLSEDRIGLEDGGDIFGYSLDNRYIYELHSDNTRAFLMNYFLSNYILSILSYMIYFVVRMEEDRYINL
;
A
#
# COMPACT_ATOMS: atom_id res chain seq x y z
N MET A 1 -55.37 -27.48 -0.68
CA MET A 1 -54.07 -28.07 -0.26
C MET A 1 -53.12 -28.05 -1.46
N GLY A 2 -52.36 -26.97 -1.63
CA GLY A 2 -51.26 -26.90 -2.59
C GLY A 2 -49.97 -26.77 -1.81
N LYS A 3 -49.14 -27.82 -1.79
CA LYS A 3 -47.80 -27.77 -1.20
C LYS A 3 -46.89 -27.06 -2.20
N THR A 4 -46.40 -25.90 -1.83
CA THR A 4 -45.28 -25.21 -2.47
C THR A 4 -44.04 -26.10 -2.38
N ASN A 5 -43.53 -26.53 -3.53
CA ASN A 5 -42.23 -27.20 -3.64
C ASN A 5 -41.13 -26.17 -3.34
N GLU A 6 -40.65 -26.13 -2.10
CA GLU A 6 -39.37 -25.52 -1.78
C GLU A 6 -38.27 -26.30 -2.50
N LYS A 7 -37.70 -25.70 -3.55
CA LYS A 7 -36.45 -26.21 -4.15
C LYS A 7 -35.35 -26.06 -3.11
N ASN A 8 -35.06 -27.15 -2.40
CA ASN A 8 -33.92 -27.21 -1.49
C ASN A 8 -32.63 -26.95 -2.29
N PHE A 9 -31.91 -25.91 -1.89
CA PHE A 9 -30.60 -25.56 -2.43
C PHE A 9 -29.57 -26.60 -1.97
N ASP A 10 -29.16 -27.50 -2.86
CA ASP A 10 -28.16 -28.52 -2.54
C ASP A 10 -26.75 -27.99 -2.79
N ILE A 11 -26.02 -27.74 -1.69
CA ILE A 11 -24.64 -27.24 -1.68
C ILE A 11 -23.67 -28.25 -2.34
N LYS A 12 -24.07 -29.53 -2.47
CA LYS A 12 -23.28 -30.57 -3.13
C LYS A 12 -23.52 -30.65 -4.64
N ASN A 13 -24.36 -29.79 -5.21
CA ASN A 13 -24.59 -29.74 -6.65
C ASN A 13 -23.27 -29.44 -7.38
N SER A 14 -22.99 -30.20 -8.44
CA SER A 14 -21.75 -30.10 -9.21
C SER A 14 -21.56 -28.73 -9.88
N GLU A 15 -22.63 -28.01 -10.20
CA GLU A 15 -22.57 -26.63 -10.70
C GLU A 15 -22.19 -25.65 -9.59
N VAL A 16 -22.77 -25.80 -8.40
CA VAL A 16 -22.42 -24.99 -7.22
C VAL A 16 -20.95 -25.21 -6.85
N ILE A 17 -20.48 -26.46 -6.83
CA ILE A 17 -19.08 -26.80 -6.56
C ILE A 17 -18.13 -26.23 -7.63
N LYS A 18 -18.46 -26.37 -8.93
CA LYS A 18 -17.66 -25.77 -10.02
C LYS A 18 -17.58 -24.25 -9.92
N SER A 19 -18.67 -23.60 -9.50
CA SER A 19 -18.70 -22.15 -9.29
C SER A 19 -17.90 -21.71 -8.07
N ILE A 20 -17.98 -22.45 -6.95
CA ILE A 20 -17.14 -22.20 -5.77
C ILE A 20 -15.64 -22.35 -6.13
N ASN A 21 -15.29 -23.37 -6.91
CA ASN A 21 -13.90 -23.56 -7.37
C ASN A 21 -13.44 -22.45 -8.33
N LYS A 22 -14.34 -21.85 -9.10
CA LYS A 22 -14.04 -20.63 -9.90
C LYS A 22 -13.85 -19.41 -9.01
N LEU A 23 -14.63 -19.27 -7.94
CA LEU A 23 -14.55 -18.18 -6.97
C LEU A 23 -13.27 -18.25 -6.11
N ASP A 24 -12.72 -19.43 -5.88
CA ASP A 24 -11.47 -19.63 -5.14
C ASP A 24 -10.30 -18.81 -5.73
N GLY A 25 -10.28 -18.64 -7.05
CA GLY A 25 -9.33 -17.76 -7.75
C GLY A 25 -9.50 -16.26 -7.47
N PHE A 26 -10.72 -15.82 -7.11
CA PHE A 26 -11.06 -14.41 -6.81
C PHE A 26 -10.94 -14.05 -5.32
N LEU A 27 -10.78 -15.04 -4.42
CA LEU A 27 -10.73 -14.81 -2.97
C LEU A 27 -9.50 -14.03 -2.51
N ARG A 28 -8.44 -13.96 -3.33
CA ARG A 28 -7.28 -13.11 -3.04
C ARG A 28 -7.38 -11.80 -3.82
N ALA A 29 -7.45 -10.69 -3.09
CA ALA A 29 -7.48 -9.34 -3.67
C ALA A 29 -6.29 -9.05 -4.61
N GLU A 30 -5.16 -9.73 -4.40
CA GLU A 30 -3.95 -9.68 -5.24
C GLU A 30 -4.10 -10.34 -6.63
N TYR A 31 -5.13 -11.15 -6.85
CA TYR A 31 -5.43 -11.77 -8.15
C TYR A 31 -6.61 -11.12 -8.88
N ASN A 32 -7.26 -10.13 -8.27
CA ASN A 32 -8.39 -9.44 -8.87
C ASN A 32 -7.90 -8.32 -9.79
N THR A 33 -8.06 -8.49 -11.11
CA THR A 33 -7.65 -7.53 -12.15
C THR A 33 -8.74 -6.52 -12.50
N GLU A 34 -9.96 -6.69 -11.97
CA GLU A 34 -11.08 -5.77 -12.16
C GLU A 34 -11.03 -4.64 -11.12
N LYS A 35 -10.91 -3.40 -11.62
CA LYS A 35 -10.59 -2.16 -10.90
C LYS A 35 -11.78 -1.60 -10.08
N ASN A 36 -12.30 -2.35 -9.11
CA ASN A 36 -13.34 -1.78 -8.24
C ASN A 36 -13.38 -2.42 -6.85
N TYR A 37 -12.33 -2.17 -6.06
CA TYR A 37 -12.22 -2.73 -4.70
C TYR A 37 -13.27 -2.13 -3.76
N LEU A 38 -13.70 -0.88 -3.97
CA LEU A 38 -14.69 -0.19 -3.18
C LEU A 38 -16.07 -0.85 -3.28
N ASP A 39 -16.53 -1.15 -4.49
CA ASP A 39 -17.84 -1.78 -4.70
C ASP A 39 -17.92 -3.20 -4.11
N TYR A 40 -16.81 -3.93 -4.12
CA TYR A 40 -16.74 -5.28 -3.57
C TYR A 40 -16.42 -5.32 -2.07
N TYR A 41 -16.12 -4.18 -1.43
CA TYR A 41 -15.75 -4.16 -0.02
C TYR A 41 -16.96 -4.21 0.91
N ALA A 42 -17.27 -5.40 1.42
CA ALA A 42 -18.46 -5.63 2.24
C ALA A 42 -18.33 -5.23 3.71
N GLY A 43 -17.91 -4.00 3.99
CA GLY A 43 -17.76 -3.52 5.36
C GLY A 43 -17.57 -2.02 5.40
N GLN A 44 -18.52 -1.31 4.83
CA GLN A 44 -18.50 0.15 4.74
C GLN A 44 -18.22 0.80 6.10
N GLU A 45 -18.78 0.28 7.19
CA GLU A 45 -18.48 0.76 8.54
C GLU A 45 -17.00 0.70 8.92
N THR A 46 -16.31 -0.37 8.52
CA THR A 46 -14.86 -0.50 8.75
C THR A 46 -14.10 0.50 7.90
N LEU A 47 -14.50 0.65 6.64
CA LEU A 47 -13.91 1.60 5.72
C LEU A 47 -14.07 3.05 6.24
N ASP A 48 -15.23 3.39 6.78
CA ASP A 48 -15.50 4.69 7.41
C ASP A 48 -14.62 4.93 8.63
N LYS A 49 -14.41 3.92 9.48
CA LYS A 49 -13.55 4.03 10.67
C LYS A 49 -12.07 4.22 10.34
N VAL A 50 -11.60 3.63 9.24
CA VAL A 50 -10.20 3.79 8.80
C VAL A 50 -10.00 5.00 7.87
N ASN A 51 -11.09 5.53 7.29
CA ASN A 51 -11.10 6.77 6.54
C ASN A 51 -11.00 7.99 7.47
N SER A 52 -9.81 8.19 8.00
CA SER A 52 -9.48 9.33 8.86
C SER A 52 -8.07 9.82 8.59
N ILE A 53 -7.76 11.06 8.96
CA ILE A 53 -6.40 11.62 8.85
C ILE A 53 -5.44 11.07 9.93
N LYS A 54 -5.95 10.32 10.92
CA LYS A 54 -5.13 9.75 11.99
C LYS A 54 -4.20 8.68 11.44
N TYR A 55 -3.01 8.58 12.01
CA TYR A 55 -2.15 7.43 11.75
C TYR A 55 -2.83 6.20 12.34
N GLN A 56 -2.92 5.13 11.55
CA GLN A 56 -3.60 3.92 12.01
C GLN A 56 -2.81 2.68 11.62
N VAL A 57 -2.79 1.71 12.53
CA VAL A 57 -2.36 0.35 12.24
C VAL A 57 -3.58 -0.56 12.19
N ILE A 58 -3.79 -1.19 11.04
CA ILE A 58 -4.88 -2.10 10.73
C ILE A 58 -4.36 -3.51 10.96
N TYR A 59 -4.76 -4.08 12.08
CA TYR A 59 -4.42 -5.43 12.48
C TYR A 59 -5.38 -6.45 11.89
N GLY A 60 -4.83 -7.57 11.42
CA GLY A 60 -5.61 -8.75 11.13
C GLY A 60 -4.75 -9.92 10.69
N ARG A 61 -5.26 -11.15 10.88
CA ARG A 61 -4.59 -12.39 10.45
C ARG A 61 -4.48 -12.49 8.92
N ARG A 62 -3.78 -13.51 8.44
CA ARG A 62 -3.73 -13.81 7.00
C ARG A 62 -5.15 -14.11 6.49
N GLY A 63 -5.51 -13.55 5.33
CA GLY A 63 -6.83 -13.74 4.71
C GLY A 63 -7.96 -12.84 5.23
N THR A 64 -7.71 -11.91 6.16
CA THR A 64 -8.77 -11.04 6.73
C THR A 64 -9.14 -9.82 5.87
N GLY A 65 -8.56 -9.69 4.68
CA GLY A 65 -8.88 -8.61 3.74
C GLY A 65 -8.20 -7.27 4.03
N LYS A 66 -7.03 -7.25 4.70
CA LYS A 66 -6.22 -6.03 4.91
C LYS A 66 -5.89 -5.31 3.61
N THR A 67 -5.31 -6.02 2.63
CA THR A 67 -4.99 -5.49 1.30
C THR A 67 -6.23 -4.94 0.59
N HIS A 68 -7.34 -5.70 0.65
CA HIS A 68 -8.61 -5.26 0.07
C HIS A 68 -9.10 -3.96 0.72
N LEU A 69 -9.00 -3.84 2.06
CA LEU A 69 -9.38 -2.63 2.77
C LEU A 69 -8.51 -1.44 2.38
N LEU A 70 -7.19 -1.61 2.29
CA LEU A 70 -6.30 -0.52 1.88
C LEU A 70 -6.60 -0.06 0.45
N ARG A 71 -6.87 -0.98 -0.48
CA ARG A 71 -7.25 -0.64 -1.86
C ARG A 71 -8.62 0.03 -1.94
N ALA A 72 -9.62 -0.45 -1.21
CA ALA A 72 -10.93 0.20 -1.12
C ALA A 72 -10.82 1.61 -0.48
N LEU A 73 -9.95 1.78 0.52
CA LEU A 73 -9.64 3.09 1.11
C LEU A 73 -8.96 4.01 0.10
N GLN A 74 -8.03 3.50 -0.71
CA GLN A 74 -7.41 4.25 -1.79
C GLN A 74 -8.47 4.82 -2.75
N GLU A 75 -9.37 3.98 -3.25
CA GLU A 75 -10.44 4.41 -4.17
C GLU A 75 -11.37 5.44 -3.53
N LYS A 76 -11.83 5.19 -2.30
CA LYS A 76 -12.70 6.14 -1.57
C LYS A 76 -12.04 7.50 -1.31
N LEU A 77 -10.75 7.52 -1.02
CA LEU A 77 -10.01 8.76 -0.81
C LEU A 77 -9.90 9.58 -2.11
N LEU A 78 -9.81 8.92 -3.27
CA LEU A 78 -9.79 9.57 -4.59
C LEU A 78 -11.16 10.16 -4.97
N GLU A 79 -12.26 9.59 -4.47
CA GLU A 79 -13.62 10.11 -4.66
C GLU A 79 -14.00 11.25 -3.70
N THR A 80 -13.17 11.51 -2.69
CA THR A 80 -13.44 12.56 -1.71
C THR A 80 -13.19 13.94 -2.32
N ASN A 81 -14.03 14.93 -1.99
CA ASN A 81 -13.90 16.30 -2.50
C ASN A 81 -12.57 17.03 -2.14
N GLY A 82 -11.76 16.47 -1.22
CA GLY A 82 -10.44 17.02 -0.91
C GLY A 82 -9.39 16.51 -1.90
N LYS A 83 -8.35 17.30 -2.15
CA LYS A 83 -7.25 16.92 -3.05
C LYS A 83 -6.31 15.94 -2.37
N TYR A 84 -6.80 14.73 -2.14
CA TYR A 84 -6.09 13.64 -1.47
C TYR A 84 -5.34 12.78 -2.47
N PHE A 85 -4.12 12.39 -2.11
CA PHE A 85 -3.29 11.54 -2.95
C PHE A 85 -2.89 10.25 -2.19
N PRO A 86 -3.71 9.19 -2.29
CA PRO A 86 -3.41 7.90 -1.67
C PRO A 86 -2.46 7.05 -2.51
N ILE A 87 -1.35 6.64 -1.88
CA ILE A 87 -0.30 5.81 -2.46
C ILE A 87 -0.27 4.49 -1.69
N TYR A 88 -0.54 3.39 -2.41
CA TYR A 88 -0.41 2.04 -1.88
C TYR A 88 1.00 1.49 -2.13
N ILE A 89 1.62 0.94 -1.08
CA ILE A 89 2.98 0.37 -1.13
C ILE A 89 2.96 -1.00 -0.48
N ASP A 90 3.32 -2.04 -1.24
CA ASP A 90 3.58 -3.38 -0.69
C ASP A 90 5.05 -3.48 -0.26
N LEU A 91 5.30 -3.54 1.05
CA LEU A 91 6.66 -3.50 1.60
C LEU A 91 7.47 -4.76 1.26
N ARG A 92 6.84 -5.85 0.80
CA ARG A 92 7.56 -7.06 0.37
C ARG A 92 8.41 -6.81 -0.87
N ALA A 93 8.01 -5.88 -1.73
CA ALA A 93 8.72 -5.57 -2.98
C ALA A 93 10.09 -4.91 -2.76
N TYR A 94 10.30 -4.30 -1.58
CA TYR A 94 11.48 -3.48 -1.29
C TYR A 94 12.42 -4.09 -0.24
N LYS A 95 12.20 -5.36 0.14
CA LYS A 95 13.07 -6.06 1.08
C LYS A 95 14.51 -6.08 0.54
N PRO A 96 15.50 -5.58 1.30
CA PRO A 96 16.91 -5.72 0.96
C PRO A 96 17.29 -7.19 0.75
N MET A 97 17.97 -7.48 -0.38
CA MET A 97 18.33 -8.85 -0.80
C MET A 97 19.65 -9.38 -0.20
N LEU A 98 20.21 -8.70 0.80
CA LEU A 98 21.53 -9.00 1.38
C LEU A 98 21.41 -9.68 2.76
N GLY A 99 22.47 -10.37 3.19
CA GLY A 99 22.55 -11.23 4.40
C GLY A 99 22.37 -10.49 5.74
N ASN A 100 23.19 -10.81 6.76
CA ASN A 100 23.14 -10.14 8.08
C ASN A 100 23.43 -8.63 7.97
N ILE A 101 22.40 -7.87 7.64
CA ILE A 101 22.38 -6.41 7.61
C ILE A 101 21.97 -5.94 9.01
N ASP A 102 22.64 -4.91 9.50
CA ASP A 102 22.26 -4.21 10.73
C ASP A 102 20.82 -3.64 10.61
N ASP A 103 19.99 -3.80 11.65
CA ASP A 103 18.57 -3.42 11.60
C ASP A 103 18.35 -1.94 11.26
N ILE A 104 19.28 -1.05 11.64
CA ILE A 104 19.20 0.37 11.30
C ILE A 104 19.44 0.56 9.80
N TYR A 105 20.43 -0.12 9.25
CA TYR A 105 20.71 -0.07 7.82
C TYR A 105 19.55 -0.66 7.01
N TYR A 106 18.95 -1.75 7.48
CA TYR A 106 17.76 -2.36 6.87
C TYR A 106 16.59 -1.38 6.84
N ALA A 107 16.28 -0.76 7.99
CA ALA A 107 15.21 0.23 8.11
C ALA A 107 15.46 1.49 7.25
N LEU A 108 16.71 1.96 7.17
CA LEU A 108 17.08 3.09 6.32
C LEU A 108 16.90 2.79 4.83
N ILE A 109 17.28 1.59 4.36
CA ILE A 109 17.02 1.17 2.97
C ILE A 109 15.51 1.14 2.70
N LEU A 110 14.72 0.54 3.60
CA LEU A 110 13.27 0.50 3.42
C LEU A 110 12.64 1.89 3.37
N LEU A 111 13.05 2.80 4.26
CA LEU A 111 12.60 4.18 4.22
C LEU A 111 12.96 4.84 2.88
N GLN A 112 14.19 4.67 2.41
CA GLN A 112 14.63 5.19 1.11
C GLN A 112 13.74 4.67 -0.02
N GLU A 113 13.46 3.37 -0.07
CA GLU A 113 12.62 2.77 -1.10
C GLU A 113 11.16 3.23 -1.01
N ILE A 114 10.61 3.42 0.19
CA ILE A 114 9.28 4.04 0.39
C ILE A 114 9.25 5.45 -0.20
N ILE A 115 10.25 6.29 0.07
CA ILE A 115 10.32 7.66 -0.47
C ILE A 115 10.47 7.65 -1.99
N ILE A 116 11.29 6.74 -2.53
CA ILE A 116 11.44 6.57 -3.99
C ILE A 116 10.11 6.16 -4.62
N GLU A 117 9.38 5.23 -4.03
CA GLU A 117 8.08 4.79 -4.54
C GLU A 117 7.05 5.92 -4.53
N ILE A 118 7.02 6.71 -3.44
CA ILE A 118 6.18 7.91 -3.35
C ILE A 118 6.52 8.89 -4.48
N LEU A 119 7.80 9.19 -4.70
CA LEU A 119 8.26 10.10 -5.75
C LEU A 119 7.84 9.61 -7.16
N LYS A 120 8.00 8.32 -7.44
CA LYS A 120 7.60 7.71 -8.71
C LYS A 120 6.09 7.76 -8.92
N CYS A 121 5.32 7.34 -7.92
CA CYS A 121 3.87 7.34 -7.99
C CYS A 121 3.32 8.75 -8.22
N VAL A 122 3.86 9.76 -7.53
CA VAL A 122 3.50 11.16 -7.80
C VAL A 122 3.88 11.56 -9.21
N TYR A 123 5.11 11.28 -9.67
CA TYR A 123 5.58 11.65 -11.00
C TYR A 123 4.69 11.11 -12.12
N GLU A 124 4.32 9.82 -12.03
CA GLU A 124 3.49 9.13 -13.03
C GLU A 124 2.05 9.65 -13.05
N ASN A 125 1.54 10.09 -11.90
CA ASN A 125 0.13 10.49 -11.73
C ASN A 125 -0.09 12.01 -11.67
N LEU A 126 0.89 12.83 -12.06
CA LEU A 126 0.72 14.29 -12.13
C LEU A 126 -0.48 14.71 -13.00
N ASN A 127 -0.75 14.02 -14.11
CA ASN A 127 -1.91 14.29 -14.96
C ASN A 127 -3.22 14.17 -14.18
N TYR A 128 -3.30 13.16 -13.30
CA TYR A 128 -4.48 12.95 -12.46
C TYR A 128 -4.60 14.05 -11.38
N ILE A 129 -3.48 14.42 -10.74
CA ILE A 129 -3.44 15.46 -9.70
C ILE A 129 -3.90 16.83 -10.23
N TYR A 130 -3.58 17.15 -11.49
CA TYR A 130 -3.92 18.42 -12.13
C TYR A 130 -5.06 18.28 -13.16
N SER A 131 -5.91 17.26 -13.02
CA SER A 131 -7.02 16.98 -13.94
C SER A 131 -8.06 18.11 -14.05
N GLU A 132 -8.12 18.99 -13.06
CA GLU A 132 -8.99 20.19 -13.03
C GLU A 132 -8.57 21.29 -14.02
N TYR A 133 -7.32 21.29 -14.50
CA TYR A 133 -6.80 22.30 -15.43
C TYR A 133 -7.08 21.93 -16.89
N SER A 134 -7.04 22.90 -17.81
CA SER A 134 -7.12 22.60 -19.24
C SER A 134 -5.87 21.84 -19.74
N ILE A 135 -5.97 21.11 -20.84
CA ILE A 135 -4.87 20.30 -21.39
C ILE A 135 -3.59 21.13 -21.62
N GLN A 136 -3.74 22.36 -22.12
CA GLN A 136 -2.62 23.27 -22.40
C GLN A 136 -1.94 23.76 -21.12
N GLU A 137 -2.72 24.07 -20.09
CA GLU A 137 -2.20 24.47 -18.77
C GLU A 137 -1.53 23.29 -18.07
N GLN A 138 -2.14 22.09 -18.16
CA GLN A 138 -1.57 20.85 -17.64
C GLN A 138 -0.18 20.61 -18.21
N GLU A 139 0.01 20.71 -19.53
CA GLU A 139 1.30 20.44 -20.15
C GLU A 139 2.42 21.33 -19.59
N PHE A 140 2.16 22.64 -19.45
CA PHE A 140 3.15 23.56 -18.90
C PHE A 140 3.45 23.29 -17.41
N ILE A 141 2.40 23.13 -16.59
CA ILE A 141 2.54 22.89 -15.15
C ILE A 141 3.26 21.55 -14.93
N ILE A 142 2.78 20.48 -15.55
CA ILE A 142 3.28 19.12 -15.36
C ILE A 142 4.73 19.00 -15.80
N ASN A 143 5.11 19.57 -16.95
CA ASN A 143 6.50 19.54 -17.40
C ASN A 143 7.45 20.23 -16.41
N SER A 144 7.02 21.35 -15.81
CA SER A 144 7.78 22.05 -14.77
C SER A 144 7.93 21.20 -13.50
N LYS A 145 6.84 20.59 -13.03
CA LYS A 145 6.85 19.74 -11.83
C LYS A 145 7.65 18.45 -12.05
N LYS A 146 7.52 17.79 -13.20
CA LYS A 146 8.30 16.60 -13.58
C LYS A 146 9.79 16.85 -13.51
N LYS A 147 10.27 17.97 -14.03
CA LYS A 147 11.70 18.35 -13.95
C LYS A 147 12.18 18.45 -12.50
N LYS A 148 11.41 19.09 -11.63
CA LYS A 148 11.77 19.22 -10.20
C LYS A 148 11.81 17.86 -9.48
N ILE A 149 10.82 17.00 -9.73
CA ILE A 149 10.77 15.66 -9.14
C ILE A 149 11.91 14.77 -9.67
N ALA A 150 12.24 14.87 -10.96
CA ALA A 150 13.37 14.14 -11.56
C ALA A 150 14.70 14.50 -10.88
N VAL A 151 14.94 15.80 -10.60
CA VAL A 151 16.13 16.25 -9.86
C VAL A 151 16.20 15.64 -8.45
N ILE A 152 15.06 15.49 -7.77
CA ILE A 152 15.01 14.81 -6.47
C ILE A 152 15.37 13.33 -6.65
N LEU A 153 14.78 12.63 -7.62
CA LEU A 153 15.03 11.21 -7.90
C LEU A 153 16.50 10.92 -8.25
N GLU A 154 17.19 11.82 -8.97
CA GLU A 154 18.62 11.70 -9.27
C GLU A 154 19.49 11.74 -8.00
N ARG A 155 19.04 12.38 -6.92
CA ARG A 155 19.73 12.31 -5.61
C ARG A 155 19.79 10.88 -5.08
N PHE A 156 18.82 10.04 -5.46
CA PHE A 156 18.72 8.63 -5.11
C PHE A 156 19.24 7.66 -6.19
N ASN A 157 20.02 8.14 -7.17
CA ASN A 157 20.47 7.35 -8.34
C ASN A 157 19.32 6.68 -9.11
N ARG A 158 18.18 7.37 -9.22
CA ARG A 158 17.06 6.94 -10.06
C ARG A 158 16.94 7.87 -11.26
N HIS A 159 16.76 7.30 -12.44
CA HIS A 159 16.51 8.03 -13.68
C HIS A 159 15.26 7.49 -14.38
N PHE A 160 14.54 8.34 -15.10
CA PHE A 160 13.39 7.97 -15.91
C PHE A 160 13.76 7.98 -17.39
N ASP A 161 13.74 6.81 -18.03
CA ASP A 161 14.10 6.67 -19.46
C ASP A 161 12.92 6.97 -20.42
N GLY A 162 11.77 7.39 -19.88
CA GLY A 162 10.54 7.61 -20.64
C GLY A 162 9.50 6.52 -20.45
N ASN A 163 9.93 5.29 -20.12
CA ASN A 163 9.05 4.14 -19.91
C ASN A 163 9.18 3.51 -18.53
N SER A 164 10.34 3.64 -17.88
CA SER A 164 10.63 3.01 -16.59
C SER A 164 11.63 3.81 -15.77
N PHE A 165 11.54 3.67 -14.45
CA PHE A 165 12.54 4.19 -13.55
C PHE A 165 13.64 3.16 -13.31
N THR A 166 14.87 3.49 -13.72
CA THR A 166 16.03 2.61 -13.62
C THR A 166 16.99 3.05 -12.52
N LYS A 167 17.68 2.08 -11.90
CA LYS A 167 18.75 2.32 -10.92
C LYS A 167 20.04 2.62 -11.67
N MET A 168 20.62 3.80 -11.50
CA MET A 168 21.85 4.21 -12.18
C MET A 168 23.12 3.66 -11.50
N GLY A 169 23.04 3.35 -10.22
CA GLY A 169 24.16 2.90 -9.41
C GLY A 169 23.73 2.52 -7.99
N GLU A 170 24.66 2.02 -7.20
CA GLU A 170 24.36 1.69 -5.81
C GLU A 170 24.30 2.97 -4.96
N VAL A 171 23.39 2.95 -3.98
CA VAL A 171 23.27 4.02 -2.99
C VAL A 171 23.51 3.39 -1.63
N ALA A 172 24.42 4.00 -0.86
CA ALA A 172 24.76 3.58 0.49
C ALA A 172 24.53 4.72 1.48
N PHE A 173 24.57 4.42 2.78
CA PHE A 173 24.46 5.42 3.83
C PHE A 173 25.82 5.85 4.35
N LYS A 174 25.98 7.14 4.66
CA LYS A 174 27.21 7.65 5.29
C LYS A 174 27.37 6.99 6.67
N ILE A 175 28.47 6.28 6.91
CA ILE A 175 28.73 5.55 8.17
C ILE A 175 28.55 6.44 9.40
N ASN A 176 29.09 7.66 9.37
CA ASN A 176 28.95 8.62 10.47
C ASN A 176 27.50 9.03 10.72
N GLU A 177 26.66 9.07 9.69
CA GLU A 177 25.23 9.30 9.89
C GLU A 177 24.51 8.09 10.46
N VAL A 178 24.81 6.88 9.98
CA VAL A 178 24.24 5.67 10.54
C VAL A 178 24.54 5.60 12.04
N LYS A 179 25.78 5.91 12.44
CA LYS A 179 26.18 6.04 13.86
C LYS A 179 25.38 7.11 14.62
N LYS A 180 25.13 8.28 14.02
CA LYS A 180 24.31 9.34 14.64
C LYS A 180 22.87 8.90 14.82
N VAL A 181 22.28 8.26 13.80
CA VAL A 181 20.92 7.70 13.87
C VAL A 181 20.87 6.65 14.97
N ALA A 182 21.78 5.68 14.98
CA ALA A 182 21.90 4.66 16.03
C ALA A 182 21.96 5.25 17.44
N THR A 183 22.83 6.25 17.63
CA THR A 183 22.99 6.94 18.92
C THR A 183 21.71 7.68 19.31
N SER A 184 21.04 8.36 18.37
CA SER A 184 19.77 9.06 18.63
C SER A 184 18.62 8.11 18.95
N LEU A 185 18.69 6.87 18.46
CA LEU A 185 17.80 5.78 18.81
C LEU A 185 18.26 5.06 20.08
N LYS A 186 19.34 5.47 20.76
CA LYS A 186 19.92 4.77 21.91
C LYS A 186 20.30 3.30 21.64
N LEU A 187 20.46 2.92 20.38
CA LEU A 187 20.84 1.57 19.96
C LEU A 187 22.37 1.43 19.98
N MET A 188 22.93 0.99 21.11
CA MET A 188 24.37 0.67 21.21
C MET A 188 24.62 -0.80 20.85
N LYS A 189 24.37 -1.18 19.60
CA LYS A 189 24.78 -2.49 19.06
C LYS A 189 25.11 -2.36 17.58
N MET A 190 26.18 -1.63 17.23
CA MET A 190 26.76 -1.76 15.90
C MET A 190 27.87 -2.82 15.97
N PRO A 191 27.74 -3.97 15.29
CA PRO A 191 28.88 -4.86 15.11
C PRO A 191 29.97 -4.15 14.29
N GLU A 192 31.24 -4.45 14.57
CA GLU A 192 32.45 -3.99 13.86
C GLU A 192 32.55 -4.48 12.40
N PHE A 193 31.42 -4.77 11.75
CA PHE A 193 31.35 -5.35 10.41
C PHE A 193 31.64 -4.34 9.28
N LEU A 194 31.89 -3.07 9.60
CA LEU A 194 32.49 -2.10 8.68
C LEU A 194 33.98 -2.03 9.02
N GLY A 195 34.72 -3.02 8.54
CA GLY A 195 36.09 -3.33 8.96
C GLY A 195 36.99 -2.13 9.21
N GLU A 196 37.52 -2.07 10.43
CA GLU A 196 38.68 -1.24 10.75
C GLU A 196 39.93 -1.79 10.07
N LYS A 197 40.38 -1.08 9.03
CA LYS A 197 41.80 -0.82 8.84
C LYS A 197 41.98 0.67 8.61
N GLY A 198 42.60 1.31 9.60
CA GLY A 198 42.75 2.75 9.70
C GLY A 198 43.40 3.38 8.48
N THR A 199 42.87 4.52 8.09
CA THR A 199 43.58 5.80 8.12
C THR A 199 42.54 6.90 7.94
N ASN A 200 42.65 7.96 8.75
CA ASN A 200 41.99 9.23 8.47
C ASN A 200 42.52 9.74 7.13
N LYS A 201 41.86 9.34 6.06
CA LYS A 201 41.86 9.99 4.77
C LYS A 201 40.39 10.05 4.38
N GLU A 202 39.92 11.26 4.10
CA GLU A 202 38.86 11.43 3.13
C GLU A 202 39.38 10.77 1.84
N THR A 203 39.18 9.47 1.71
CA THR A 203 39.39 8.78 0.45
C THR A 203 38.23 9.20 -0.43
N GLU A 204 38.48 10.25 -1.22
CA GLU A 204 38.15 10.23 -2.65
C GLU A 204 38.73 8.93 -3.24
N ALA A 205 38.08 7.81 -2.90
CA ALA A 205 38.32 6.55 -3.54
C ALA A 205 37.54 6.60 -4.86
N THR A 206 38.30 6.55 -5.93
CA THR A 206 37.87 6.16 -7.26
C THR A 206 37.15 4.81 -7.21
N ASP A 207 35.86 4.83 -6.89
CA ASP A 207 34.87 3.81 -7.20
C ASP A 207 33.66 4.57 -7.77
N GLU A 208 33.66 4.79 -9.10
CA GLU A 208 32.73 5.67 -9.82
C GLU A 208 31.24 5.24 -9.80
N LYS A 209 30.75 4.50 -8.79
CA LYS A 209 29.38 3.92 -8.81
C LYS A 209 28.58 3.95 -7.50
N VAL A 210 29.17 4.24 -6.34
CA VAL A 210 28.43 4.24 -5.07
C VAL A 210 28.18 5.68 -4.60
N LYS A 211 26.91 6.11 -4.61
CA LYS A 211 26.50 7.41 -4.06
C LYS A 211 26.09 7.25 -2.60
N TYR A 212 26.51 8.18 -1.75
CA TYR A 212 26.10 8.17 -0.35
C TYR A 212 24.95 9.14 -0.10
N ILE A 213 23.91 8.67 0.58
CA ILE A 213 22.75 9.49 1.00
C ILE A 213 22.67 9.62 2.52
N SER A 214 22.15 10.75 2.97
CA SER A 214 21.85 11.01 4.38
C SER A 214 20.38 10.77 4.74
N PHE A 215 20.10 10.49 6.02
CA PHE A 215 18.71 10.46 6.51
C PHE A 215 18.01 11.83 6.35
N ALA A 216 18.77 12.91 6.50
CA ALA A 216 18.27 14.27 6.27
C ALA A 216 17.89 14.48 4.80
N GLU A 217 18.71 14.03 3.85
CA GLU A 217 18.38 14.07 2.42
C GLU A 217 17.12 13.26 2.10
N ILE A 218 16.94 12.07 2.70
CA ILE A 218 15.71 11.28 2.54
C ILE A 218 14.49 12.05 3.05
N SER A 219 14.58 12.63 4.24
CA SER A 219 13.46 13.34 4.86
C SER A 219 13.10 14.61 4.11
N ASN A 220 14.10 15.37 3.68
CA ASN A 220 13.91 16.60 2.91
C ASN A 220 13.28 16.33 1.54
N ALA A 221 13.60 15.20 0.89
CA ALA A 221 13.02 14.85 -0.40
C ALA A 221 11.48 14.77 -0.36
N LEU A 222 10.91 14.25 0.73
CA LEU A 222 9.46 14.19 0.90
C LEU A 222 8.86 15.58 1.13
N ALA A 223 9.50 16.42 1.93
CA ALA A 223 9.04 17.79 2.16
C ALA A 223 9.07 18.61 0.86
N GLU A 224 10.19 18.56 0.11
CA GLU A 224 10.33 19.19 -1.20
C GLU A 224 9.24 18.69 -2.18
N LEU A 225 8.95 17.39 -2.19
CA LEU A 225 7.88 16.82 -3.03
C LEU A 225 6.52 17.43 -2.71
N LEU A 226 6.15 17.52 -1.43
CA LEU A 226 4.87 18.08 -1.00
C LEU A 226 4.75 19.60 -1.23
N GLU A 227 5.87 20.32 -1.35
CA GLU A 227 5.88 21.72 -1.80
C GLU A 227 5.75 21.84 -3.33
N ILE A 228 6.27 20.85 -4.07
CA ILE A 228 6.15 20.79 -5.52
C ILE A 228 4.69 20.50 -5.91
N ILE A 229 4.02 19.57 -5.25
CA ILE A 229 2.65 19.21 -5.60
C ILE A 229 1.63 19.97 -4.74
N ASP A 230 0.56 20.42 -5.37
CA ASP A 230 -0.52 21.08 -4.65
C ASP A 230 -1.57 20.04 -4.26
N ILE A 231 -1.42 19.46 -3.06
CA ILE A 231 -2.37 18.50 -2.49
C ILE A 231 -2.72 18.87 -1.05
N ASP A 232 -3.93 18.51 -0.62
CA ASP A 232 -4.36 18.72 0.76
C ASP A 232 -3.67 17.74 1.71
N ARG A 233 -3.52 16.49 1.27
CA ARG A 233 -2.95 15.41 2.07
C ARG A 233 -2.54 14.23 1.22
N MET A 234 -1.37 13.68 1.52
CA MET A 234 -0.96 12.38 0.99
C MET A 234 -1.32 11.27 1.98
N PHE A 235 -1.85 10.15 1.50
CA PHE A 235 -2.08 8.96 2.32
C PHE A 235 -1.08 7.88 1.91
N CYS A 236 -0.20 7.50 2.82
CA CYS A 236 0.75 6.42 2.62
C CYS A 236 0.16 5.13 3.18
N LEU A 237 -0.29 4.24 2.31
CA LEU A 237 -0.94 2.97 2.65
C LEU A 237 0.09 1.84 2.55
N LEU A 238 0.72 1.53 3.67
CA LEU A 238 1.78 0.54 3.81
C LEU A 238 1.18 -0.84 4.09
N ASP A 239 1.28 -1.76 3.13
CA ASP A 239 0.86 -3.15 3.30
C ASP A 239 2.02 -4.07 3.67
N GLU A 240 1.67 -5.21 4.27
CA GLU A 240 2.60 -6.29 4.61
C GLU A 240 3.74 -5.85 5.54
N TRP A 241 3.45 -4.97 6.50
CA TRP A 241 4.44 -4.51 7.48
C TRP A 241 5.10 -5.66 8.26
N SER A 242 4.33 -6.68 8.60
CA SER A 242 4.78 -7.84 9.39
C SER A 242 5.80 -8.73 8.67
N GLU A 243 6.09 -8.43 7.41
CA GLU A 243 7.08 -9.13 6.60
C GLU A 243 8.51 -8.55 6.80
N ILE A 244 8.63 -7.43 7.51
CA ILE A 244 9.89 -6.81 7.94
C ILE A 244 10.41 -7.52 9.20
N PRO A 245 11.74 -7.73 9.37
CA PRO A 245 12.33 -8.25 10.60
C PRO A 245 11.92 -7.43 11.84
N GLU A 246 11.57 -8.10 12.94
CA GLU A 246 10.97 -7.44 14.12
C GLU A 246 11.84 -6.32 14.70
N ASP A 247 13.17 -6.49 14.71
CA ASP A 247 14.09 -5.49 15.24
C ASP A 247 14.26 -4.27 14.31
N SER A 248 14.03 -4.45 13.01
CA SER A 248 13.97 -3.37 12.03
C SER A 248 12.63 -2.63 12.03
N GLN A 249 11.53 -3.25 12.49
CA GLN A 249 10.19 -2.67 12.42
C GLN A 249 10.05 -1.40 13.27
N TYR A 250 10.40 -1.44 14.56
CA TYR A 250 10.25 -0.26 15.43
C TYR A 250 11.23 0.86 15.06
N ILE A 251 12.38 0.52 14.46
CA ILE A 251 13.34 1.48 13.92
C ILE A 251 12.71 2.19 12.73
N LEU A 252 12.16 1.44 11.77
CA LEU A 252 11.46 2.02 10.63
C LEU A 252 10.25 2.87 11.09
N ALA A 253 9.51 2.42 12.10
CA ALA A 253 8.40 3.18 12.68
C ALA A 253 8.87 4.55 13.23
N GLU A 254 10.00 4.58 13.94
CA GLU A 254 10.59 5.84 14.44
C GLU A 254 11.06 6.73 13.30
N LEU A 255 11.70 6.16 12.27
CA LEU A 255 12.15 6.91 11.10
C LEU A 255 10.96 7.51 10.33
N ILE A 256 9.89 6.72 10.11
CA ILE A 256 8.64 7.20 9.50
C ILE A 256 8.02 8.29 10.36
N LYS A 257 7.97 8.14 11.69
CA LYS A 257 7.48 9.18 12.59
C LYS A 257 8.25 10.48 12.36
N ARG A 258 9.58 10.44 12.41
CA ARG A 258 10.45 11.61 12.25
C ARG A 258 10.33 12.26 10.86
N THR A 259 10.17 11.47 9.81
CA THR A 259 10.08 11.98 8.45
C THR A 259 8.68 12.49 8.10
N PHE A 260 7.61 11.89 8.61
CA PHE A 260 6.24 12.13 8.12
C PHE A 260 5.40 13.01 9.05
N VAL A 261 5.62 12.99 10.37
CA VAL A 261 4.66 13.55 11.36
C VAL A 261 4.43 15.06 11.22
N THR A 262 5.44 15.81 10.78
CA THR A 262 5.35 17.27 10.59
C THR A 262 4.78 17.66 9.22
N LEU A 263 4.54 16.68 8.35
CA LEU A 263 4.11 16.89 6.97
C LEU A 263 2.62 16.60 6.81
N LYS A 264 2.03 17.03 5.69
CA LYS A 264 0.64 16.73 5.32
C LYS A 264 0.50 15.28 4.81
N VAL A 265 1.00 14.33 5.58
CA VAL A 265 0.95 12.90 5.27
C VAL A 265 0.17 12.17 6.34
N THR A 266 -0.57 11.14 5.96
CA THR A 266 -1.23 10.21 6.87
C THR A 266 -0.74 8.81 6.56
N VAL A 267 -0.30 8.08 7.59
CA VAL A 267 0.20 6.71 7.43
C VAL A 267 -0.86 5.70 7.86
N LYS A 268 -1.15 4.74 7.00
CA LYS A 268 -1.97 3.56 7.29
C LYS A 268 -1.09 2.33 7.15
N ILE A 269 -0.97 1.53 8.21
CA ILE A 269 -0.11 0.34 8.22
C ILE A 269 -1.01 -0.89 8.32
N ALA A 270 -0.95 -1.81 7.36
CA ALA A 270 -1.57 -3.11 7.49
C ALA A 270 -0.57 -4.13 8.07
N ALA A 271 -0.98 -4.80 9.15
CA ALA A 271 -0.12 -5.66 9.94
C ALA A 271 -0.85 -6.87 10.54
N ILE A 272 -0.08 -7.87 10.93
CA ILE A 272 -0.49 -9.06 11.69
C ILE A 272 -0.13 -8.80 13.17
N PRO A 273 -1.10 -8.80 14.10
CA PRO A 273 -0.87 -8.34 15.48
C PRO A 273 0.30 -9.03 16.19
N ASN A 274 0.41 -10.36 16.13
CA ASN A 274 1.47 -11.11 16.82
C ASN A 274 2.79 -11.21 16.03
N ARG A 275 2.99 -10.37 15.02
CA ARG A 275 4.23 -10.29 14.21
C ARG A 275 4.65 -8.84 13.98
N THR A 276 4.17 -7.95 14.83
CA THR A 276 4.33 -6.52 14.63
C THR A 276 4.72 -5.84 15.92
N LYS A 277 5.88 -5.18 15.87
CA LYS A 277 6.48 -4.39 16.94
C LYS A 277 6.69 -2.98 16.42
N LEU A 278 5.75 -2.09 16.74
CA LEU A 278 5.82 -0.67 16.35
C LEU A 278 6.60 0.19 17.33
N LEU A 279 6.73 -0.26 18.58
CA LEU A 279 7.44 0.44 19.65
C LEU A 279 8.41 -0.53 20.35
N SER A 280 9.64 -0.08 20.60
CA SER A 280 10.62 -0.81 21.40
C SER A 280 10.39 -0.59 22.91
N GLU A 281 11.06 -1.39 23.73
CA GLU A 281 11.07 -1.22 25.19
C GLU A 281 11.64 0.16 25.61
N ASP A 282 12.60 0.67 24.84
CA ASP A 282 13.22 1.99 25.02
C ASP A 282 12.37 3.15 24.47
N ARG A 283 11.11 2.89 24.10
CA ARG A 283 10.15 3.83 23.51
C ARG A 283 10.62 4.45 22.19
N ILE A 284 11.32 3.66 21.38
CA ILE A 284 11.69 4.01 20.02
C ILE A 284 10.62 3.45 19.09
N GLY A 285 10.00 4.29 18.27
CA GLY A 285 8.97 3.85 17.32
C GLY A 285 7.70 4.68 17.39
N LEU A 286 6.57 4.04 17.06
CA LEU A 286 5.24 4.62 17.10
C LEU A 286 4.47 4.08 18.31
N GLU A 287 4.11 4.96 19.24
CA GLU A 287 3.33 4.61 20.43
C GLU A 287 1.84 4.45 20.09
N ASP A 288 1.23 3.32 20.48
CA ASP A 288 -0.20 3.08 20.27
C ASP A 288 -1.05 3.99 21.18
N GLY A 289 -2.06 4.64 20.60
CA GLY A 289 -2.88 5.66 21.26
C GLY A 289 -2.24 7.05 21.36
N GLY A 290 -0.93 7.16 21.18
CA GLY A 290 -0.19 8.42 21.14
C GLY A 290 0.08 8.88 19.71
N ASP A 291 0.95 8.14 19.02
CA ASP A 291 1.39 8.44 17.65
C ASP A 291 0.54 7.74 16.59
N ILE A 292 0.10 6.51 16.86
CA ILE A 292 -0.65 5.65 15.94
C ILE A 292 -1.81 4.97 16.66
N PHE A 293 -2.91 4.70 15.97
CA PHE A 293 -4.09 4.08 16.57
C PHE A 293 -4.38 2.70 15.97
N GLY A 294 -4.49 1.68 16.82
CA GLY A 294 -4.88 0.33 16.41
C GLY A 294 -6.33 0.19 15.94
N TYR A 295 -6.54 -0.59 14.88
CA TYR A 295 -7.86 -1.04 14.40
C TYR A 295 -7.81 -2.53 14.05
N SER A 296 -8.68 -3.36 14.64
CA SER A 296 -8.68 -4.82 14.39
C SER A 296 -9.75 -5.24 13.37
N LEU A 297 -9.34 -6.05 12.39
CA LEU A 297 -10.22 -6.70 11.40
C LEU A 297 -10.67 -8.11 11.79
N ASP A 298 -10.05 -8.73 12.79
CA ASP A 298 -10.24 -10.15 13.11
C ASP A 298 -11.67 -10.48 13.57
N ASN A 299 -12.47 -9.48 13.96
CA ASN A 299 -13.84 -9.66 14.43
C ASN A 299 -14.92 -9.49 13.34
N ARG A 300 -14.54 -9.29 12.08
CA ARG A 300 -15.48 -8.84 11.03
C ARG A 300 -16.45 -9.91 10.51
N TYR A 301 -16.03 -11.18 10.47
CA TYR A 301 -16.83 -12.29 9.93
C TYR A 301 -17.08 -13.39 10.95
N ILE A 302 -17.15 -13.02 12.24
CA ILE A 302 -17.68 -13.93 13.25
C ILE A 302 -19.20 -13.89 13.07
N TYR A 303 -19.76 -14.89 12.40
CA TYR A 303 -21.21 -14.99 12.14
C TYR A 303 -22.04 -14.84 13.43
N GLU A 304 -21.52 -15.34 14.56
CA GLU A 304 -22.14 -15.21 15.88
C GLU A 304 -22.23 -13.77 16.40
N LEU A 305 -21.34 -12.87 15.95
CA LEU A 305 -21.34 -11.46 16.34
C LEU A 305 -22.07 -10.55 15.34
N HIS A 306 -22.01 -10.87 14.03
CA HIS A 306 -22.53 -10.01 12.95
C HIS A 306 -23.23 -10.83 11.84
N SER A 307 -24.29 -11.55 12.22
CA SER A 307 -25.01 -12.47 11.32
C SER A 307 -25.63 -11.79 10.09
N ASP A 308 -26.19 -10.59 10.24
CA ASP A 308 -26.82 -9.85 9.15
C ASP A 308 -25.79 -9.32 8.12
N ASN A 309 -24.68 -8.75 8.58
CA ASN A 309 -23.60 -8.27 7.70
C ASN A 309 -22.90 -9.42 6.96
N THR A 310 -22.69 -10.55 7.63
CA THR A 310 -22.09 -11.75 7.01
C THR A 310 -23.04 -12.34 5.96
N ARG A 311 -24.35 -12.37 6.25
CA ARG A 311 -25.38 -12.82 5.30
C ARG A 311 -25.53 -11.86 4.12
N ALA A 312 -25.53 -10.55 4.36
CA ALA A 312 -25.63 -9.53 3.31
C ALA A 312 -24.39 -9.52 2.42
N PHE A 313 -23.18 -9.70 2.97
CA PHE A 313 -21.97 -9.88 2.19
C PHE A 313 -22.06 -11.11 1.29
N LEU A 314 -22.38 -12.28 1.87
CA LEU A 314 -22.52 -13.51 1.09
C LEU A 314 -23.62 -13.35 0.05
N MET A 315 -24.80 -12.83 0.40
CA MET A 315 -25.86 -12.61 -0.59
C MET A 315 -25.43 -11.63 -1.67
N ASN A 316 -24.90 -10.44 -1.36
CA ASN A 316 -24.52 -9.47 -2.40
C ASN A 316 -23.38 -9.99 -3.28
N TYR A 317 -22.37 -10.64 -2.70
CA TYR A 317 -21.22 -11.16 -3.45
C TYR A 317 -21.57 -12.39 -4.29
N PHE A 318 -22.45 -13.27 -3.79
CA PHE A 318 -23.00 -14.37 -4.59
C PHE A 318 -23.96 -13.82 -5.65
N LEU A 319 -24.89 -12.93 -5.33
CA LEU A 319 -25.88 -12.41 -6.27
C LEU A 319 -25.25 -11.57 -7.39
N SER A 320 -24.31 -10.67 -7.08
CA SER A 320 -23.68 -9.80 -8.09
C SER A 320 -22.88 -10.59 -9.12
N ASN A 321 -22.18 -11.65 -8.70
CA ASN A 321 -21.38 -12.49 -9.60
C ASN A 321 -22.17 -13.65 -10.25
N TYR A 322 -23.21 -14.16 -9.59
CA TYR A 322 -23.93 -15.37 -10.01
C TYR A 322 -25.22 -15.05 -10.77
N ILE A 323 -26.01 -14.07 -10.31
CA ILE A 323 -27.28 -13.75 -10.94
C ILE A 323 -27.07 -12.97 -12.22
N LEU A 324 -26.11 -12.04 -12.31
CA LEU A 324 -25.85 -11.34 -13.58
C LEU A 324 -25.28 -12.26 -14.65
N SER A 325 -24.41 -13.22 -14.32
CA SER A 325 -23.90 -14.18 -15.30
C SER A 325 -24.97 -15.18 -15.76
N ILE A 326 -25.84 -15.64 -14.84
CA ILE A 326 -26.98 -16.51 -15.18
C ILE A 326 -28.07 -15.74 -15.93
N LEU A 327 -28.41 -14.51 -15.54
CA LEU A 327 -29.36 -13.68 -16.29
C LEU A 327 -28.79 -13.30 -17.65
N SER A 328 -27.51 -13.00 -17.78
CA SER A 328 -26.89 -12.74 -19.09
C SER A 328 -26.98 -13.98 -19.98
N TYR A 329 -26.76 -15.18 -19.43
CA TYR A 329 -26.88 -16.45 -20.15
C TYR A 329 -28.34 -16.77 -20.51
N MET A 330 -29.29 -16.52 -19.59
CA MET A 330 -30.72 -16.71 -19.83
C MET A 330 -31.29 -15.68 -20.81
N ILE A 331 -30.87 -14.41 -20.73
CA ILE A 331 -31.24 -13.36 -21.67
C ILE A 331 -30.67 -13.69 -23.05
N TYR A 332 -29.39 -14.10 -23.15
CA TYR A 332 -28.80 -14.55 -24.41
C TYR A 332 -29.55 -15.74 -25.01
N PHE A 333 -29.97 -16.71 -24.17
CA PHE A 333 -30.75 -17.86 -24.61
C PHE A 333 -32.17 -17.49 -25.06
N VAL A 334 -32.84 -16.58 -24.35
CA VAL A 334 -34.19 -16.09 -24.69
C VAL A 334 -34.15 -15.25 -25.97
N VAL A 335 -33.16 -14.37 -26.14
CA VAL A 335 -32.95 -13.56 -27.35
C VAL A 335 -32.68 -14.45 -28.57
N ARG A 336 -31.84 -15.50 -28.43
CA ARG A 336 -31.64 -16.50 -29.50
C ARG A 336 -32.90 -17.26 -29.87
N MET A 337 -33.72 -17.65 -28.88
CA MET A 337 -34.98 -18.34 -29.12
C MET A 337 -36.07 -17.45 -29.74
N GLU A 338 -35.93 -16.12 -29.67
CA GLU A 338 -36.77 -15.19 -30.43
C GLU A 338 -36.23 -14.95 -31.84
N GLU A 339 -34.91 -14.80 -32.04
CA GLU A 339 -34.28 -14.69 -33.37
C GLU A 339 -34.57 -15.91 -34.26
N ASP A 340 -34.49 -17.13 -33.72
CA ASP A 340 -34.81 -18.36 -34.45
C ASP A 340 -36.31 -18.49 -34.81
N ARG A 341 -37.19 -17.76 -34.12
CA ARG A 341 -38.63 -17.67 -34.42
C ARG A 341 -38.96 -16.65 -35.52
N TYR A 342 -38.13 -15.62 -35.70
CA TYR A 342 -38.29 -14.64 -36.78
C TYR A 342 -37.60 -15.05 -38.10
N ILE A 343 -36.75 -16.08 -38.09
CA ILE A 343 -36.13 -16.66 -39.30
C ILE A 343 -37.04 -17.73 -39.96
N ASN A 344 -38.11 -18.18 -39.27
CA ASN A 344 -39.07 -19.18 -39.76
C ASN A 344 -40.51 -18.64 -39.95
N LEU A 345 -40.65 -17.32 -40.11
CA LEU A 345 -41.84 -16.63 -40.63
C LEU A 345 -41.42 -15.88 -41.89
#